data_AF-A0A1V5YGD2-F1
#
_entry.id   AF-A0A1V5YGD2-F1
#
_cell.length_a   1.000
_cell.length_b   1.000
_cell.length_c   1.000
_cell.angle_alpha   90.00
_cell.angle_beta   90.00
_cell.angle_gamma   90.00
#
_symmetry.space_group_name_H-M   'P 1'
#
loop_
_entity.id
_entity.type
_entity.pdbx_description
1 polymer ?
#
loop_
_entity_poly.entity_id
_entity_poly.type
_entity_poly.pdbx_seq_one_letter_code
_entity_poly.pdbx_strand_id
1 'polypeptide(L)'
;MVYRIFAKASALDRLIERYPCRVKPSEPERRWQIVQIGPVVFMRCVEVIIGPQGLYLHVKPVLSTYQPMLIPWTEFHSARRAFLHWRDARRLEIGRPAVTSLTVYGRLLDDLRPFLPSVLVDGL
;
A
#
# COMPACT_ATOMS: atom_id res chain seq x y z
N MET A 1 19.52 0.70 -11.57
CA MET A 1 19.23 -0.57 -12.30
C MET A 1 18.41 -1.55 -11.44
N VAL A 2 18.78 -1.82 -10.19
CA VAL A 2 18.05 -2.75 -9.29
C VAL A 2 16.62 -2.32 -8.94
N TYR A 3 16.36 -1.03 -8.73
CA TYR A 3 15.03 -0.57 -8.30
C TYR A 3 13.90 -0.79 -9.33
N ARG A 4 14.18 -0.68 -10.63
CA ARG A 4 13.18 -1.00 -11.69
C ARG A 4 12.73 -2.46 -11.63
N ILE A 5 13.59 -3.37 -11.17
CA ILE A 5 13.26 -4.78 -10.97
C ILE A 5 12.26 -4.90 -9.81
N PHE A 6 12.45 -4.16 -8.72
CA PHE A 6 11.50 -4.13 -7.62
C PHE A 6 10.14 -3.56 -8.02
N ALA A 7 10.10 -2.51 -8.85
CA ALA A 7 8.84 -1.96 -9.34
C ALA A 7 8.03 -3.00 -10.15
N LYS A 8 8.67 -3.67 -11.11
CA LYS A 8 8.03 -4.73 -11.91
C LYS A 8 7.67 -5.96 -11.08
N ALA A 9 8.57 -6.39 -10.20
CA ALA A 9 8.35 -7.57 -9.36
C ALA A 9 7.22 -7.37 -8.34
N SER A 10 7.03 -6.14 -7.84
CA SER A 10 5.91 -5.78 -6.96
C SER A 10 4.63 -5.40 -7.71
N ALA A 11 4.70 -5.24 -9.04
CA ALA A 11 3.67 -4.60 -9.87
C ALA A 11 3.30 -3.17 -9.40
N LEU A 12 4.28 -2.47 -8.81
CA LEU A 12 4.13 -1.08 -8.39
C LEU A 12 3.93 -0.15 -9.59
N ASP A 13 4.59 -0.44 -10.71
CA ASP A 13 4.39 0.27 -11.98
C ASP A 13 2.92 0.21 -12.43
N ARG A 14 2.29 -0.97 -12.35
CA ARG A 14 0.87 -1.15 -12.68
C ARG A 14 -0.06 -0.41 -11.72
N LEU A 15 0.27 -0.36 -10.43
CA LEU A 15 -0.50 0.43 -9.47
C LEU A 15 -0.41 1.94 -9.77
N ILE A 16 0.79 2.42 -10.12
CA ILE A 16 1.02 3.82 -10.49
C ILE A 16 0.23 4.18 -11.76
N GLU A 17 0.28 3.32 -12.77
CA GLU A 17 -0.46 3.52 -14.02
C GLU A 17 -1.98 3.50 -13.81
N ARG A 18 -2.47 2.59 -12.96
CA ARG A 18 -3.92 2.41 -12.72
C ARG A 18 -4.50 3.43 -11.77
N TYR A 19 -3.74 3.89 -10.78
CA TYR A 19 -4.22 4.79 -9.72
C TYR A 19 -3.31 6.02 -9.54
N PRO A 20 -2.99 6.77 -10.60
CA PRO A 20 -2.04 7.88 -10.52
C PRO A 20 -2.58 8.98 -9.60
N CYS A 21 -1.72 9.51 -8.73
CA CYS A 21 -2.08 10.63 -7.87
C CYS A 21 -1.38 11.90 -8.33
N ARG A 22 -2.14 12.84 -8.90
CA ARG A 22 -1.59 14.14 -9.37
C ARG A 22 -1.56 15.19 -8.26
N VAL A 23 -2.54 15.14 -7.36
CA VAL A 23 -2.69 16.09 -6.26
C VAL A 23 -2.58 15.31 -4.97
N LYS A 24 -1.55 15.62 -4.18
CA LYS A 24 -1.34 15.00 -2.87
C LYS A 24 -2.49 15.38 -1.94
N PRO A 25 -3.12 14.41 -1.24
CA PRO A 25 -4.15 14.71 -0.25
C PRO A 25 -3.61 15.57 0.91
N SER A 26 -4.49 16.32 1.57
CA SER A 26 -4.12 17.29 2.61
C SER A 26 -4.06 16.69 4.02
N GLU A 27 -4.52 15.45 4.19
CA GLU A 27 -4.54 14.75 5.47
C GLU A 27 -3.12 14.46 5.99
N PRO A 28 -2.97 14.22 7.31
CA PRO A 28 -1.65 13.99 7.90
C PRO A 28 -0.87 12.84 7.26
N GLU A 29 0.37 13.16 6.89
CA GLU A 29 1.30 12.21 6.30
C GLU A 29 2.01 11.35 7.34
N ARG A 30 2.03 10.04 7.09
CA ARG A 30 2.80 9.06 7.83
C ARG A 30 4.04 8.71 7.02
N ARG A 31 5.21 9.16 7.47
CA ARG A 31 6.48 8.89 6.80
C ARG A 31 7.14 7.62 7.31
N TRP A 32 8.14 7.14 6.59
CA TRP A 32 9.02 6.03 7.00
C TRP A 32 8.27 4.72 7.27
N GLN A 33 7.15 4.51 6.59
CA GLN A 33 6.39 3.28 6.72
C GLN A 33 7.14 2.11 6.09
N ILE A 34 6.93 0.93 6.68
CA ILE A 34 7.37 -0.36 6.14
C ILE A 34 6.12 -1.05 5.62
N VAL A 35 6.13 -1.38 4.34
CA VAL A 35 5.04 -2.14 3.70
C VAL A 35 5.64 -3.18 2.77
N GLN A 36 4.87 -4.21 2.44
CA GLN A 36 5.23 -5.11 1.36
C GLN A 36 4.21 -4.98 0.23
N ILE A 37 4.69 -4.79 -0.99
CA ILE A 37 3.87 -4.74 -2.21
C ILE A 37 4.24 -5.94 -3.08
N GLY A 38 3.27 -6.82 -3.32
CA GLY A 38 3.51 -8.13 -3.91
C GLY A 38 4.58 -8.90 -3.10
N PRO A 39 5.66 -9.40 -3.72
CA PRO A 39 6.76 -10.07 -3.04
C PRO A 39 7.84 -9.12 -2.48
N VAL A 40 7.74 -7.79 -2.69
CA VAL A 40 8.82 -6.85 -2.36
C VAL A 40 8.50 -6.09 -1.08
N VAL A 41 9.43 -6.12 -0.12
CA VAL A 41 9.36 -5.31 1.10
C VAL A 41 10.02 -3.95 0.87
N PHE A 42 9.26 -2.88 1.06
CA PHE A 42 9.73 -1.49 1.05
C PHE A 42 9.94 -1.02 2.49
N MET A 43 11.20 -1.03 2.93
CA MET A 43 11.55 -0.73 4.31
C MET A 43 11.84 0.76 4.50
N ARG A 44 11.06 1.41 5.37
CA ARG A 44 11.25 2.80 5.81
C ARG A 44 11.43 3.74 4.63
N CYS A 45 10.67 3.55 3.58
CA CYS A 45 10.76 4.34 2.37
C CYS A 45 9.39 4.61 1.75
N VAL A 46 8.33 4.46 2.53
CA VAL A 46 6.97 4.71 2.08
C VAL A 46 6.35 5.83 2.91
N GLU A 47 5.82 6.82 2.21
CA GLU A 47 4.94 7.83 2.76
C GLU A 47 3.50 7.40 2.48
N VAL A 48 2.65 7.54 3.49
CA VAL A 48 1.25 7.13 3.45
C VAL A 48 0.36 8.27 3.91
N ILE A 49 -0.70 8.55 3.16
CA ILE A 49 -1.80 9.39 3.63
C ILE A 49 -3.08 8.56 3.56
N ILE A 50 -3.84 8.58 4.66
CA ILE A 50 -5.10 7.86 4.81
C ILE A 50 -6.18 8.94 4.83
N GLY A 51 -7.03 8.93 3.81
CA GLY A 51 -8.13 9.88 3.67
C GLY A 51 -9.40 9.19 3.17
N PRO A 52 -10.54 9.89 3.14
CA PRO A 52 -11.81 9.31 2.70
C PRO A 52 -11.79 8.86 1.23
N GLN A 53 -10.94 9.46 0.40
CA GLN A 53 -10.82 9.12 -1.02
C GLN A 53 -10.08 7.78 -1.26
N GLY A 54 -9.21 7.38 -0.33
CA GLY A 54 -8.38 6.19 -0.51
C GLY A 54 -7.08 6.24 0.27
N LEU A 55 -6.21 5.29 -0.07
CA LEU A 55 -4.87 5.17 0.43
C LEU A 55 -3.87 5.81 -0.54
N TYR A 56 -3.31 6.95 -0.15
CA TYR A 56 -2.17 7.53 -0.86
C TYR A 56 -0.89 6.78 -0.47
N LEU A 57 -0.11 6.39 -1.47
CA LEU A 57 1.21 5.80 -1.28
C LEU A 57 2.24 6.52 -2.14
N HIS A 58 3.38 6.84 -1.54
CA HIS A 58 4.54 7.36 -2.25
C HIS A 58 5.79 6.61 -1.80
N VAL A 59 6.35 5.82 -2.71
CA VAL A 59 7.51 4.97 -2.46
C VAL A 59 8.79 5.71 -2.88
N LYS A 60 9.67 5.98 -1.93
CA LYS A 60 10.88 6.82 -2.04
C LYS A 60 12.12 6.11 -1.48
N PRO A 61 12.62 5.03 -2.11
CA PRO A 61 13.90 4.43 -1.73
C PRO A 61 15.06 5.43 -1.91
N VAL A 62 16.18 5.21 -1.23
CA VAL A 62 17.31 6.18 -1.15
C VAL A 62 17.80 6.71 -2.52
N LEU A 63 17.81 5.86 -3.55
CA LEU A 63 18.34 6.20 -4.89
C LEU A 63 17.26 6.30 -5.98
N SER A 64 15.97 6.33 -5.63
CA SER A 64 14.89 6.43 -6.61
C SER A 64 13.62 6.99 -5.97
N THR A 65 12.79 7.69 -6.74
CA THR A 65 11.46 8.11 -6.30
C THR A 65 10.44 7.69 -7.34
N TYR A 66 9.46 6.88 -6.91
CA TYR A 66 8.37 6.48 -7.78
C TYR A 66 7.29 7.55 -7.77
N GLN A 67 6.50 7.61 -8.86
CA GLN A 67 5.32 8.46 -8.87
C GLN A 67 4.34 8.01 -7.77
N PRO A 68 3.67 8.95 -7.10
CA PRO A 68 2.70 8.61 -6.08
C PRO A 68 1.39 8.06 -6.68
N MET A 69 0.67 7.30 -5.87
CA MET A 69 -0.63 6.72 -6.24
C MET A 69 -1.65 6.96 -5.15
N LEU A 70 -2.94 6.94 -5.52
CA LEU A 70 -4.07 7.05 -4.60
C LEU A 70 -5.04 5.92 -4.90
N ILE A 71 -5.00 4.87 -4.09
CA ILE A 71 -5.78 3.65 -4.28
C ILE A 71 -7.13 3.82 -3.58
N PRO A 72 -8.26 3.85 -4.29
CA PRO A 72 -9.58 3.95 -3.66
C PRO A 72 -9.85 2.77 -2.72
N TRP A 73 -10.57 3.01 -1.62
CA TRP A 73 -10.93 1.95 -0.66
C TRP A 73 -11.73 0.81 -1.29
N THR A 74 -12.49 1.11 -2.34
CA THR A 74 -13.26 0.13 -3.11
C THR A 74 -12.41 -0.85 -3.88
N GLU A 75 -11.13 -0.56 -4.14
CA GLU A 75 -10.22 -1.46 -4.87
C GLU A 75 -9.57 -2.51 -3.95
N PHE A 76 -9.85 -2.47 -2.64
CA PHE A 76 -9.42 -3.51 -1.71
C PHE A 76 -10.50 -4.58 -1.58
N HIS A 77 -10.12 -5.85 -1.73
CA HIS A 77 -11.11 -6.91 -1.95
C HIS A 77 -10.92 -8.19 -1.13
N SER A 78 -9.77 -8.38 -0.51
CA SER A 78 -9.52 -9.49 0.41
C SER A 78 -8.55 -9.01 1.48
N ALA A 79 -8.83 -9.34 2.74
CA ALA A 79 -7.88 -9.19 3.83
C ALA A 79 -7.57 -10.58 4.39
N ARG A 80 -6.29 -10.97 4.34
CA ARG A 80 -5.82 -12.25 4.86
C ARG A 80 -4.77 -12.03 5.92
N ARG A 81 -4.74 -12.90 6.92
CA ARG A 81 -3.65 -12.95 7.88
C ARG A 81 -2.32 -13.19 7.16
N ALA A 82 -1.31 -12.44 7.55
CA ALA A 82 0.05 -12.53 7.03
C ALA A 82 1.04 -12.20 8.15
N PHE A 83 2.32 -12.33 7.84
CA PHE A 83 3.39 -11.86 8.70
C PHE A 83 4.32 -10.94 7.91
N LEU A 84 4.69 -9.80 8.50
CA LEU A 84 5.74 -8.93 7.98
C LEU A 84 6.77 -8.71 9.10
N HIS A 85 8.02 -9.11 8.88
CA HIS A 85 9.06 -9.16 9.91
C HIS A 85 8.62 -9.93 11.17
N TRP A 86 7.99 -11.09 10.99
CA TRP A 86 7.47 -11.94 12.08
C TRP A 86 6.38 -11.28 12.94
N ARG A 87 5.93 -10.09 12.58
CA ARG A 87 4.82 -9.39 13.25
C ARG A 87 3.53 -9.73 12.56
N ASP A 88 2.46 -9.83 13.35
CA ASP A 88 1.11 -10.02 12.82
C ASP A 88 0.78 -8.87 11.85
N ALA A 89 0.37 -9.25 10.64
CA ALA A 89 0.15 -8.35 9.53
C ALA A 89 -1.11 -8.77 8.77
N ARG A 90 -1.59 -7.89 7.90
CA ARG A 90 -2.70 -8.19 6.99
C ARG A 90 -2.28 -7.91 5.58
N ARG A 91 -2.48 -8.91 4.72
CA ARG A 91 -2.28 -8.82 3.28
C ARG A 91 -3.61 -8.46 2.63
N LEU A 92 -3.63 -7.30 1.99
CA LEU A 92 -4.78 -6.75 1.30
C LEU A 92 -4.60 -6.93 -0.22
N GLU A 93 -5.55 -7.56 -0.90
CA GLU A 93 -5.53 -7.63 -2.37
C GLU A 93 -6.06 -6.33 -2.98
N ILE A 94 -5.37 -5.83 -4.02
CA ILE A 94 -5.68 -4.56 -4.67
C ILE A 94 -6.06 -4.79 -6.14
N GLY A 95 -7.20 -4.22 -6.53
CA GLY A 95 -7.75 -4.16 -7.88
C GLY A 95 -8.63 -5.36 -8.26
N ARG A 96 -9.52 -5.13 -9.23
CA ARG A 96 -10.30 -6.17 -9.91
C ARG A 96 -10.15 -6.03 -11.44
N PRO A 97 -9.60 -7.02 -12.16
CA PRO A 97 -8.86 -8.19 -11.65
C PRO A 97 -7.66 -7.76 -10.79
N ALA A 98 -7.20 -8.66 -9.91
CA ALA A 98 -6.14 -8.39 -8.94
C ALA A 98 -4.84 -7.91 -9.63
N VAL A 99 -4.34 -6.75 -9.21
CA VAL A 99 -3.10 -6.16 -9.71
C VAL A 99 -1.91 -6.64 -8.87
N THR A 100 -2.02 -6.51 -7.55
CA THR A 100 -1.01 -6.93 -6.58
C THR A 100 -1.62 -6.99 -5.18
N SER A 101 -0.79 -7.14 -4.15
CA SER A 101 -1.21 -7.09 -2.75
C SER A 101 -0.37 -6.12 -1.94
N LEU A 102 -0.99 -5.48 -0.95
CA LEU A 102 -0.33 -4.65 0.05
C LEU A 102 -0.39 -5.34 1.41
N THR A 103 0.76 -5.64 2.00
CA THR A 103 0.85 -6.15 3.38
C THR A 103 1.29 -5.02 4.31
N VAL A 104 0.49 -4.79 5.34
CA VAL A 104 0.67 -3.76 6.38
C VAL A 104 0.56 -4.40 7.77
N TYR A 105 1.16 -3.76 8.77
CA TYR A 105 1.19 -4.27 10.14
C TYR A 105 1.21 -3.14 11.17
N GLY A 106 0.95 -3.48 12.43
CA GLY A 106 1.01 -2.56 13.56
C GLY A 106 0.14 -1.32 13.37
N ARG A 107 0.66 -0.15 13.78
CA ARG A 107 -0.11 1.10 13.76
C ARG A 107 -0.68 1.47 12.40
N LEU A 108 0.02 1.17 11.30
CA LEU A 108 -0.51 1.45 9.98
C LEU A 108 -1.76 0.60 9.68
N LEU A 109 -1.78 -0.67 10.10
CA LEU A 109 -2.96 -1.51 9.97
C LEU A 109 -4.11 -0.98 10.83
N ASP A 110 -3.84 -0.59 12.07
CA ASP A 110 -4.85 -0.05 12.97
C ASP A 110 -5.48 1.24 12.42
N ASP A 111 -4.66 2.10 11.81
CA ASP A 111 -5.12 3.35 11.19
C ASP A 111 -5.93 3.10 9.90
N LEU A 112 -5.68 2.00 9.18
CA LEU A 112 -6.40 1.64 7.96
C LEU A 112 -7.75 0.99 8.23
N ARG A 113 -7.85 0.22 9.32
CA ARG A 113 -9.04 -0.56 9.71
C ARG A 113 -10.37 0.18 9.55
N PRO A 114 -10.53 1.45 10.01
CA PRO A 114 -11.79 2.17 9.91
C PRO A 114 -12.24 2.50 8.47
N PHE A 115 -11.31 2.48 7.51
CA PHE A 115 -11.56 2.86 6.12
C PHE A 115 -11.72 1.66 5.18
N LEU A 116 -11.30 0.48 5.63
CA LEU A 116 -11.44 -0.73 4.83
C LEU A 116 -12.92 -1.09 4.67
N PRO A 117 -13.34 -1.57 3.49
CA PRO A 117 -14.70 -2.07 3.29
C PRO A 117 -15.08 -3.06 4.39
N SER A 118 -16.29 -2.96 4.92
CA SER A 118 -16.76 -3.77 6.07
C SER A 118 -16.57 -5.27 5.85
N VAL A 119 -16.77 -5.75 4.62
CA VAL A 119 -16.54 -7.15 4.20
C VAL A 119 -15.10 -7.65 4.45
N LEU A 120 -14.14 -6.74 4.59
CA LEU A 120 -12.75 -7.08 4.91
C LEU A 120 -12.47 -7.08 6.40
N VAL A 121 -13.29 -6.38 7.20
CA VAL A 121 -13.08 -6.21 8.64
C VAL A 121 -13.30 -7.52 9.38
N ASP A 122 -14.18 -8.40 8.88
CA ASP A 122 -14.41 -9.74 9.45
C ASP A 122 -13.18 -10.67 9.36
N GLY A 123 -12.22 -10.34 8.48
CA GLY A 123 -10.93 -11.05 8.35
C GLY A 123 -9.75 -10.36 9.04
N LEU A 124 -9.97 -9.21 9.71
CA LEU A 124 -8.95 -8.40 10.38
C LEU A 124 -8.79 -8.76 11.85
#